data_AF-A0A497K7D4-F1
#
_entry.id   AF-A0A497K7D4-F1
#
_cell.length_a   1.000
_cell.length_b   1.000
_cell.length_c   1.000
_cell.angle_alpha   90.00
_cell.angle_beta   90.00
_cell.angle_gamma   90.00
#
_symmetry.space_group_name_H-M   'P 1'
#
loop_
_entity.id
_entity.type
_entity.pdbx_description
1 polymer ?
#
loop_
_entity_poly.entity_id
_entity_poly.type
_entity_poly.pdbx_seq_one_letter_code
_entity_poly.pdbx_strand_id
1 'polypeptide(L)'
;VWEPIGFRKERVSLPMNQYTAFGRTIIKLWQITKDERYLDVATKMARMVKSLLRVKDDAYWWYYAEPVADWDGRKKPSFVEHTHYADMDVGFMIDAYEAGVVFDREDMRRLTNTFINVMWNGSLENPKVAGGVLGGAGYSTALCDFVRLAQFNPKVWTICYKINRESKDVKRLALILACERYVHQPS
;
A
#
# COMPACT_ATOMS: atom_id res chain seq x y z
N VAL A 1 -30.48 23.41 14.15
CA VAL A 1 -30.82 22.62 12.94
C VAL A 1 -29.58 22.61 12.07
N TRP A 2 -29.00 21.43 11.79
CA TRP A 2 -27.87 21.33 10.87
C TRP A 2 -28.42 21.52 9.46
N GLU A 3 -28.11 22.64 8.81
CA GLU A 3 -28.46 22.81 7.40
C GLU A 3 -27.50 21.97 6.55
N PRO A 4 -28.00 21.00 5.77
CA PRO A 4 -27.15 20.25 4.87
C PRO A 4 -26.57 21.21 3.84
N ILE A 5 -25.23 21.32 3.83
CA ILE A 5 -24.51 22.00 2.78
C ILE A 5 -24.88 21.28 1.46
N GLY A 6 -25.49 22.01 0.53
CA GLY A 6 -25.92 21.45 -0.76
C GLY A 6 -24.77 20.67 -1.43
N PHE A 7 -25.05 19.46 -1.89
CA PHE A 7 -24.10 18.57 -2.55
C PHE A 7 -23.29 19.33 -3.61
N ARG A 8 -21.98 19.50 -3.41
CA ARG A 8 -21.11 20.14 -4.40
C ARG A 8 -20.76 19.15 -5.49
N LYS A 9 -21.15 19.49 -6.72
CA LYS A 9 -20.93 18.74 -7.97
C LYS A 9 -19.51 18.91 -8.54
N GLU A 10 -18.49 19.04 -7.69
CA GLU A 10 -17.12 19.02 -8.21
C GLU A 10 -16.74 17.55 -8.43
N ARG A 11 -16.61 17.16 -9.70
CA ARG A 11 -16.12 15.83 -10.08
C ARG A 11 -14.65 15.77 -9.71
N VAL A 12 -14.35 15.31 -8.50
CA VAL A 12 -12.98 15.02 -8.05
C VAL A 12 -12.88 13.53 -7.76
N SER A 13 -11.84 12.89 -8.28
CA SER A 13 -11.55 11.50 -7.98
C SER A 13 -11.00 11.37 -6.56
N LEU A 14 -11.24 10.22 -5.95
CA LEU A 14 -10.84 9.96 -4.57
C LEU A 14 -9.30 9.93 -4.42
N PRO A 15 -8.78 10.12 -3.21
CA PRO A 15 -7.39 9.81 -2.87
C PRO A 15 -7.06 8.31 -3.06
N MET A 16 -5.77 7.99 -3.19
CA MET A 16 -5.32 6.66 -3.61
C MET A 16 -5.78 5.54 -2.70
N ASN A 17 -5.51 5.69 -1.42
CA ASN A 17 -5.89 4.77 -0.39
C ASN A 17 -7.39 4.39 -0.37
N GLN A 18 -8.29 5.29 -0.80
CA GLN A 18 -9.73 5.01 -0.82
C GLN A 18 -10.13 4.10 -1.98
N TYR A 19 -9.58 4.32 -3.18
CA TYR A 19 -9.88 3.42 -4.29
C TYR A 19 -9.07 2.13 -4.23
N THR A 20 -7.86 2.11 -3.65
CA THR A 20 -7.12 0.85 -3.43
C THR A 20 -7.84 -0.06 -2.44
N ALA A 21 -8.43 0.49 -1.37
CA ALA A 21 -9.31 -0.28 -0.46
C ALA A 21 -10.47 -0.95 -1.20
N PHE A 22 -11.14 -0.22 -2.11
CA PHE A 22 -12.20 -0.78 -2.95
C PHE A 22 -11.66 -1.81 -3.95
N GLY A 23 -10.51 -1.54 -4.57
CA GLY A 23 -9.86 -2.41 -5.55
C GLY A 23 -9.55 -3.80 -5.00
N ARG A 24 -9.16 -3.89 -3.73
CA ARG A 24 -8.96 -5.19 -3.04
C ARG A 24 -10.24 -6.00 -2.99
N THR A 25 -11.36 -5.35 -2.69
CA THR A 25 -12.68 -6.00 -2.69
C THR A 25 -13.03 -6.51 -4.09
N ILE A 26 -12.79 -5.71 -5.14
CA ILE A 26 -13.04 -6.12 -6.53
C ILE A 26 -12.19 -7.33 -6.93
N ILE A 27 -10.90 -7.35 -6.57
CA ILE A 27 -10.02 -8.51 -6.82
C ILE A 27 -10.59 -9.77 -6.12
N LYS A 28 -11.05 -9.65 -4.87
CA LYS A 28 -11.62 -10.79 -4.14
C LYS A 28 -12.94 -11.26 -4.76
N LEU A 29 -13.80 -10.35 -5.20
CA LEU A 29 -15.04 -10.71 -5.91
C LEU A 29 -14.73 -11.47 -7.20
N TRP A 30 -13.76 -11.03 -7.99
CA TRP A 30 -13.31 -11.80 -9.16
C TRP A 30 -12.79 -13.19 -8.76
N GLN A 31 -11.92 -13.28 -7.74
CA GLN A 31 -11.34 -14.55 -7.31
C GLN A 31 -12.41 -15.58 -6.89
N ILE A 32 -13.49 -15.14 -6.22
CA ILE A 32 -14.58 -15.97 -5.73
C ILE A 32 -15.58 -16.33 -6.84
N THR A 33 -15.99 -15.34 -7.63
CA THR A 33 -17.11 -15.50 -8.59
C THR A 33 -16.66 -15.90 -9.99
N LYS A 34 -15.39 -15.63 -10.33
CA LYS A 34 -14.85 -15.72 -11.70
C LYS A 34 -15.60 -14.88 -12.74
N ASP A 35 -16.34 -13.85 -12.30
CA ASP A 35 -17.01 -12.92 -13.19
C ASP A 35 -15.99 -11.92 -13.76
N GLU A 36 -15.79 -11.99 -15.07
CA GLU A 36 -14.83 -11.17 -15.84
C GLU A 36 -15.08 -9.67 -15.73
N ARG A 37 -16.30 -9.24 -15.36
CA ARG A 37 -16.58 -7.82 -15.11
C ARG A 37 -15.76 -7.30 -13.93
N TYR A 38 -15.55 -8.11 -12.90
CA TYR A 38 -14.70 -7.71 -11.78
C TYR A 38 -13.22 -7.72 -12.17
N LEU A 39 -12.78 -8.64 -13.05
CA LEU A 39 -11.41 -8.63 -13.56
C LEU A 39 -11.11 -7.37 -14.37
N ASP A 40 -12.02 -6.97 -15.26
CA ASP A 40 -11.89 -5.75 -16.05
C ASP A 40 -11.77 -4.51 -15.16
N VAL A 41 -12.62 -4.39 -14.14
CA VAL A 41 -12.55 -3.29 -13.16
C VAL A 41 -11.24 -3.33 -12.37
N ALA A 42 -10.85 -4.49 -11.82
CA ALA A 42 -9.58 -4.64 -11.10
C ALA A 42 -8.37 -4.25 -11.96
N THR A 43 -8.35 -4.68 -13.22
CA THR A 43 -7.28 -4.38 -14.18
C THR A 43 -7.18 -2.89 -14.46
N LYS A 44 -8.32 -2.20 -14.66
CA LYS A 44 -8.33 -0.75 -14.88
C LYS A 44 -7.85 0.01 -13.65
N MET A 45 -8.29 -0.39 -12.46
CA MET A 45 -7.84 0.20 -11.20
C MET A 45 -6.35 -0.02 -10.97
N ALA A 46 -5.84 -1.23 -11.22
CA ALA A 46 -4.43 -1.55 -11.05
C ALA A 46 -3.54 -0.78 -12.04
N ARG A 47 -3.97 -0.64 -13.30
CA ARG A 47 -3.28 0.21 -14.30
C ARG A 47 -3.24 1.67 -13.86
N MET A 48 -4.35 2.19 -13.33
CA MET A 48 -4.41 3.55 -12.82
C MET A 48 -3.42 3.73 -11.65
N VAL A 49 -3.45 2.87 -10.64
CA VAL A 49 -2.47 2.92 -9.52
C VAL A 49 -1.05 2.88 -10.05
N LYS A 50 -0.70 1.90 -10.90
CA LYS A 50 0.65 1.75 -11.45
C LYS A 50 1.11 2.99 -12.23
N SER A 51 0.19 3.70 -12.89
CA SER A 51 0.51 4.95 -13.60
C SER A 51 0.85 6.14 -12.69
N LEU A 52 0.44 6.10 -11.42
CA LEU A 52 0.73 7.12 -10.41
C LEU A 52 2.02 6.83 -9.64
N LEU A 53 2.53 5.62 -9.72
CA LEU A 53 3.79 5.25 -9.07
C LEU A 53 4.96 5.89 -9.81
N ARG A 54 5.88 6.48 -9.05
CA ARG A 54 7.13 7.03 -9.56
C ARG A 54 8.29 6.17 -9.09
N VAL A 55 9.28 5.98 -9.95
CA VAL A 55 10.49 5.22 -9.63
C VAL A 55 11.62 6.19 -9.35
N LYS A 56 12.29 6.03 -8.21
CA LYS A 56 13.53 6.72 -7.88
C LYS A 56 14.42 5.78 -7.09
N ASP A 57 15.70 5.70 -7.47
CA ASP A 57 16.70 4.84 -6.82
C ASP A 57 16.16 3.42 -6.61
N ASP A 58 15.46 2.93 -7.64
CA ASP A 58 14.91 1.58 -7.68
C ASP A 58 13.85 1.26 -6.61
N ALA A 59 13.24 2.29 -6.04
CA ALA A 59 12.12 2.23 -5.12
C ALA A 59 10.90 2.93 -5.72
N TYR A 60 9.70 2.48 -5.32
CA TYR A 60 8.48 3.23 -5.60
C TYR A 60 8.29 4.37 -4.60
N TRP A 61 7.73 5.46 -5.10
CA TRP A 61 7.17 6.51 -4.27
C TRP A 61 5.92 7.07 -4.93
N TRP A 62 5.01 7.58 -4.12
CA TRP A 62 3.71 8.08 -4.57
C TRP A 62 3.16 9.11 -3.60
N TYR A 63 2.13 9.82 -4.07
CA TYR A 63 1.42 10.82 -3.29
C TYR A 63 0.03 10.31 -2.89
N TYR A 64 -0.51 10.90 -1.82
CA TYR A 64 -1.85 10.58 -1.32
C TYR A 64 -2.96 10.80 -2.34
N ALA A 65 -2.88 11.90 -3.09
CA ALA A 65 -3.85 12.21 -4.13
C ALA A 65 -3.15 12.87 -5.33
N GLU A 66 -3.25 12.22 -6.48
CA GLU A 66 -2.84 12.80 -7.77
C GLU A 66 -4.05 12.91 -8.71
N PRO A 67 -4.02 13.89 -9.65
CA PRO A 67 -4.98 13.93 -10.76
C PRO A 67 -4.89 12.66 -11.59
N VAL A 68 -6.02 11.98 -11.81
CA VAL A 68 -6.11 10.79 -12.68
C VAL A 68 -6.82 11.10 -14.00
N ALA A 69 -7.39 12.30 -14.12
CA ALA A 69 -8.03 12.80 -15.33
C ALA A 69 -8.13 14.33 -15.32
N ASP A 70 -8.41 14.92 -16.49
CA ASP A 70 -8.49 16.37 -16.69
C ASP A 70 -9.51 17.06 -15.76
N TRP A 71 -10.57 16.37 -15.37
CA TRP A 71 -11.61 16.92 -14.49
C TRP A 71 -11.19 17.08 -13.03
N ASP A 72 -10.10 16.43 -12.58
CA ASP A 72 -9.58 16.61 -11.21
C ASP A 72 -8.98 18.01 -11.00
N GLY A 73 -8.66 18.71 -12.09
CA GLY A 73 -7.98 19.99 -12.06
C GLY A 73 -6.59 19.91 -11.38
N ARG A 74 -5.95 21.07 -11.22
CA ARG A 74 -4.62 21.19 -10.57
C ARG A 74 -4.69 21.26 -9.04
N LYS A 75 -5.86 21.00 -8.43
CA LYS A 75 -6.13 21.30 -7.02
C LYS A 75 -5.98 20.11 -6.06
N LYS A 76 -5.62 18.92 -6.56
CA LYS A 76 -5.44 17.78 -5.67
C LYS A 76 -4.20 17.95 -4.79
N PRO A 77 -4.31 17.74 -3.47
CA PRO A 77 -3.20 17.86 -2.55
C PRO A 77 -2.19 16.73 -2.78
N SER A 78 -1.03 17.08 -3.31
CA SER A 78 0.10 16.18 -3.59
C SER A 78 1.04 16.13 -2.38
N PHE A 79 0.56 15.65 -1.24
CA PHE A 79 1.45 15.31 -0.11
C PHE A 79 1.84 13.83 -0.17
N VAL A 80 3.05 13.55 0.30
CA VAL A 80 3.63 12.21 0.34
C VAL A 80 2.66 11.28 1.06
N GLU A 81 2.42 10.08 0.50
CA GLU A 81 1.54 9.14 1.17
C GLU A 81 2.13 8.68 2.51
N HIS A 82 1.28 8.66 3.53
CA HIS A 82 1.66 8.30 4.88
C HIS A 82 1.32 6.84 5.18
N THR A 83 2.08 6.18 6.04
CA THR A 83 1.97 4.73 6.31
C THR A 83 0.56 4.28 6.67
N HIS A 84 -0.20 5.05 7.45
CA HIS A 84 -1.58 4.70 7.83
C HIS A 84 -2.58 4.72 6.66
N TYR A 85 -2.19 5.25 5.51
CA TYR A 85 -2.94 5.22 4.25
C TYR A 85 -2.26 4.32 3.21
N ALA A 86 -0.93 4.43 3.07
CA ALA A 86 -0.11 3.60 2.19
C ALA A 86 -0.23 2.10 2.46
N ASP A 87 -0.57 1.69 3.69
CA ASP A 87 -0.81 0.29 4.03
C ASP A 87 -1.88 -0.33 3.11
N MET A 88 -2.97 0.39 2.83
CA MET A 88 -4.02 -0.08 1.92
C MET A 88 -3.53 -0.16 0.47
N ASP A 89 -2.67 0.78 0.04
CA ASP A 89 -2.08 0.80 -1.29
C ASP A 89 -1.14 -0.40 -1.50
N VAL A 90 -0.25 -0.63 -0.53
CA VAL A 90 0.66 -1.79 -0.52
C VAL A 90 -0.13 -3.08 -0.57
N GLY A 91 -1.16 -3.21 0.27
CA GLY A 91 -2.02 -4.38 0.26
C GLY A 91 -2.73 -4.61 -1.07
N PHE A 92 -3.19 -3.55 -1.74
CA PHE A 92 -3.76 -3.65 -3.09
C PHE A 92 -2.74 -4.06 -4.15
N MET A 93 -1.54 -3.47 -4.14
CA MET A 93 -0.48 -3.81 -5.10
C MET A 93 -0.06 -5.29 -4.96
N ILE A 94 0.03 -5.79 -3.72
CA ILE A 94 0.32 -7.20 -3.46
C ILE A 94 -0.86 -8.10 -3.88
N ASP A 95 -2.10 -7.73 -3.54
CA ASP A 95 -3.29 -8.50 -3.94
C ASP A 95 -3.40 -8.60 -5.48
N ALA A 96 -3.06 -7.52 -6.20
CA ALA A 96 -3.04 -7.49 -7.65
C ALA A 96 -1.92 -8.35 -8.23
N TYR A 97 -0.71 -8.33 -7.65
CA TYR A 97 0.38 -9.23 -8.02
C TYR A 97 0.02 -10.70 -7.82
N GLU A 98 -0.50 -11.07 -6.63
CA GLU A 98 -0.92 -12.44 -6.31
C GLU A 98 -2.04 -12.93 -7.23
N ALA A 99 -2.87 -12.01 -7.73
CA ALA A 99 -3.93 -12.25 -8.69
C ALA A 99 -3.45 -12.33 -10.16
N GLY A 100 -2.18 -12.01 -10.46
CA GLY A 100 -1.68 -11.90 -11.84
C GLY A 100 -2.21 -10.68 -12.60
N VAL A 101 -2.63 -9.63 -11.88
CA VAL A 101 -3.25 -8.43 -12.43
C VAL A 101 -2.25 -7.27 -12.40
N VAL A 102 -1.70 -6.91 -13.58
CA VAL A 102 -0.90 -5.69 -13.87
C VAL A 102 0.45 -5.57 -13.17
N PHE A 103 0.53 -5.93 -11.89
CA PHE A 103 1.73 -5.89 -11.08
C PHE A 103 2.52 -7.18 -11.23
N ASP A 104 3.83 -7.04 -11.37
CA ASP A 104 4.76 -8.13 -11.59
C ASP A 104 5.83 -8.20 -10.49
N ARG A 105 6.81 -9.11 -10.67
CA ARG A 105 7.89 -9.31 -9.70
C ARG A 105 8.80 -8.10 -9.56
N GLU A 106 9.03 -7.38 -10.65
CA GLU A 106 9.85 -6.16 -10.63
C GLU A 106 9.15 -5.06 -9.84
N ASP A 107 7.82 -4.95 -9.96
CA ASP A 107 7.04 -4.03 -9.13
C ASP A 107 7.13 -4.38 -7.64
N MET A 108 7.00 -5.66 -7.28
CA MET A 108 7.11 -6.10 -5.90
C MET A 108 8.50 -5.84 -5.32
N ARG A 109 9.53 -5.94 -6.15
CA ARG A 109 10.91 -5.61 -5.77
C ARG A 109 11.07 -4.11 -5.49
N ARG A 110 10.55 -3.24 -6.35
CA ARG A 110 10.57 -1.78 -6.14
C ARG A 110 9.75 -1.34 -4.93
N LEU A 111 8.57 -1.95 -4.72
CA LEU A 111 7.75 -1.70 -3.54
C LEU A 111 8.46 -2.16 -2.25
N THR A 112 9.16 -3.28 -2.31
CA THR A 112 10.01 -3.77 -1.21
C THR A 112 11.17 -2.81 -0.93
N ASN A 113 11.79 -2.26 -1.98
CA ASN A 113 12.86 -1.27 -1.86
C ASN A 113 12.36 0.04 -1.22
N THR A 114 11.12 0.46 -1.45
CA THR A 114 10.50 1.58 -0.71
C THR A 114 10.59 1.33 0.79
N PHE A 115 10.20 0.14 1.25
CA PHE A 115 10.23 -0.18 2.67
C PHE A 115 11.68 -0.26 3.20
N ILE A 116 12.56 -1.01 2.53
CA ILE A 116 13.90 -1.33 3.05
C ILE A 116 14.90 -0.19 2.87
N ASN A 117 14.90 0.48 1.72
CA ASN A 117 15.94 1.45 1.36
C ASN A 117 15.53 2.90 1.67
N VAL A 118 14.22 3.19 1.71
CA VAL A 118 13.72 4.56 1.89
C VAL A 118 13.13 4.77 3.29
N MET A 119 12.27 3.86 3.74
CA MET A 119 11.52 4.07 4.98
C MET A 119 12.25 3.56 6.24
N TRP A 120 12.93 2.43 6.16
CA TRP A 120 13.63 1.83 7.29
C TRP A 120 14.97 2.53 7.59
N ASN A 121 15.28 2.72 8.87
CA ASN A 121 16.52 3.36 9.33
C ASN A 121 17.78 2.49 9.25
N GLY A 122 17.71 1.27 8.71
CA GLY A 122 18.85 0.36 8.59
C GLY A 122 19.29 -0.34 9.88
N SER A 123 18.62 -0.12 11.02
CA SER A 123 18.99 -0.73 12.31
C SER A 123 18.02 -1.84 12.70
N LEU A 124 18.56 -3.01 13.09
CA LEU A 124 17.79 -4.10 13.72
C LEU A 124 17.84 -4.06 15.26
N GLU A 125 18.74 -3.27 15.84
CA GLU A 125 18.81 -3.05 17.29
C GLU A 125 17.71 -2.11 17.74
N ASN A 126 17.51 -1.02 16.99
CA ASN A 126 16.46 -0.04 17.22
C ASN A 126 15.74 0.27 15.90
N PRO A 127 14.93 -0.68 15.39
CA PRO A 127 14.28 -0.52 14.08
C PRO A 127 13.24 0.58 14.12
N LYS A 128 13.34 1.48 13.16
CA LYS A 128 12.36 2.55 12.96
C LYS A 128 12.02 2.64 11.48
N VAL A 129 10.75 2.88 11.20
CA VAL A 129 10.23 3.05 9.84
C VAL A 129 9.56 4.41 9.75
N ALA A 130 9.94 5.18 8.74
CA ALA A 130 9.40 6.49 8.44
C ALA A 130 7.88 6.46 8.26
N GLY A 131 7.20 7.53 8.67
CA GLY A 131 5.76 7.69 8.51
C GLY A 131 5.31 8.02 7.07
N GLY A 132 6.24 8.31 6.16
CA GLY A 132 5.96 8.61 4.75
C GLY A 132 6.76 7.73 3.80
N VAL A 133 6.20 7.41 2.63
CA VAL A 133 6.82 6.50 1.64
C VAL A 133 8.05 7.09 0.94
N LEU A 134 8.30 8.39 1.09
CA LEU A 134 9.52 9.08 0.68
C LEU A 134 10.54 9.27 1.82
N GLY A 135 10.31 8.66 2.98
CA GLY A 135 11.05 8.94 4.20
C GLY A 135 10.49 10.14 4.97
N GLY A 136 10.96 10.33 6.21
CA GLY A 136 10.50 11.42 7.09
C GLY A 136 9.12 11.18 7.72
N ALA A 137 8.42 12.27 8.08
CA ALA A 137 7.10 12.25 8.75
C ALA A 137 7.07 11.49 10.09
N GLY A 138 8.16 11.57 10.87
CA GLY A 138 8.28 10.83 12.12
C GLY A 138 8.41 9.32 11.90
N TYR A 139 8.06 8.53 12.91
CA TYR A 139 8.12 7.08 12.85
C TYR A 139 6.73 6.46 13.02
N SER A 140 6.49 5.35 12.32
CA SER A 140 5.20 4.67 12.34
C SER A 140 5.31 3.20 12.75
N THR A 141 4.22 2.71 13.35
CA THR A 141 3.99 1.31 13.69
C THR A 141 2.86 0.69 12.85
N ALA A 142 2.21 1.47 11.98
CA ALA A 142 1.14 1.02 11.08
C ALA A 142 1.74 0.31 9.85
N LEU A 143 2.10 -0.96 10.02
CA LEU A 143 2.84 -1.78 9.04
C LEU A 143 2.13 -3.10 8.69
N CYS A 144 0.80 -3.11 8.73
CA CYS A 144 -0.04 -4.31 8.64
C CYS A 144 0.04 -5.00 7.28
N ASP A 145 -0.18 -4.30 6.18
CA ASP A 145 0.03 -4.83 4.83
C ASP A 145 1.50 -4.72 4.40
N PHE A 146 2.26 -3.75 4.93
CA PHE A 146 3.71 -3.69 4.68
C PHE A 146 4.45 -4.98 5.06
N VAL A 147 4.06 -5.65 6.16
CA VAL A 147 4.72 -6.92 6.55
C VAL A 147 4.56 -8.02 5.49
N ARG A 148 3.56 -7.94 4.61
CA ARG A 148 3.38 -8.90 3.50
C ARG A 148 4.47 -8.81 2.44
N LEU A 149 5.26 -7.73 2.40
CA LEU A 149 6.46 -7.65 1.56
C LEU A 149 7.56 -8.65 2.00
N ALA A 150 7.41 -9.29 3.17
CA ALA A 150 8.24 -10.42 3.58
C ALA A 150 8.26 -11.56 2.56
N GLN A 151 7.23 -11.68 1.71
CA GLN A 151 7.19 -12.57 0.54
C GLN A 151 8.35 -12.37 -0.43
N PHE A 152 8.87 -11.15 -0.52
CA PHE A 152 9.91 -10.75 -1.46
C PHE A 152 11.24 -10.49 -0.76
N ASN A 153 11.21 -10.11 0.51
CA ASN A 153 12.39 -9.97 1.36
C ASN A 153 12.06 -10.30 2.82
N PRO A 154 12.44 -11.49 3.34
CA PRO A 154 12.13 -11.92 4.70
C PRO A 154 12.54 -10.93 5.81
N LYS A 155 13.53 -10.07 5.56
CA LYS A 155 13.96 -9.03 6.51
C LYS A 155 12.83 -8.06 6.89
N VAL A 156 11.87 -7.84 5.99
CA VAL A 156 10.68 -7.00 6.27
C VAL A 156 9.94 -7.53 7.49
N TRP A 157 9.76 -8.85 7.60
CA TRP A 157 9.09 -9.45 8.75
C TRP A 157 9.84 -9.17 10.05
N THR A 158 11.16 -9.37 10.06
CA THR A 158 12.00 -9.12 11.25
C THR A 158 11.88 -7.66 11.74
N ILE A 159 11.84 -6.70 10.81
CA ILE A 159 11.67 -5.28 11.11
C ILE A 159 10.29 -5.03 11.71
N CYS A 160 9.22 -5.47 11.02
CA CYS A 160 7.84 -5.26 11.47
C CYS A 160 7.57 -5.91 12.83
N TYR A 161 8.06 -7.13 13.05
CA TYR A 161 7.93 -7.85 14.32
C TYR A 161 8.63 -7.12 15.45
N LYS A 162 9.90 -6.73 15.29
CA LYS A 162 10.63 -6.01 16.34
C LYS A 162 9.96 -4.69 16.73
N ILE A 163 9.37 -3.96 15.77
CA ILE A 163 8.64 -2.71 16.02
C ILE A 163 7.33 -2.96 16.78
N ASN A 164 6.63 -4.07 16.51
CA ASN A 164 5.25 -4.29 16.98
C ASN A 164 5.08 -5.42 18.00
N ARG A 165 6.13 -6.14 18.40
CA ARG A 165 6.04 -7.31 19.30
C ARG A 165 5.42 -7.01 20.68
N GLU A 166 5.47 -5.75 21.11
CA GLU A 166 4.87 -5.26 22.37
C GLU A 166 3.51 -4.56 22.15
N SER A 167 3.00 -4.57 20.93
CA SER A 167 1.72 -3.94 20.60
C SER A 167 0.55 -4.64 21.29
N LYS A 168 -0.34 -3.86 21.90
CA LYS A 168 -1.60 -4.35 22.48
C LYS A 168 -2.71 -4.53 21.42
N ASP A 169 -2.46 -4.13 20.18
CA ASP A 169 -3.37 -4.32 19.06
C ASP A 169 -3.24 -5.76 18.54
N VAL A 170 -4.15 -6.63 19.00
CA VAL A 170 -4.17 -8.06 18.67
C VAL A 170 -4.27 -8.30 17.16
N LYS A 171 -5.02 -7.47 16.42
CA LYS A 171 -5.20 -7.65 14.98
C LYS A 171 -3.88 -7.40 14.24
N ARG A 172 -3.19 -6.33 14.61
CA ARG A 172 -1.87 -5.99 14.04
C ARG A 172 -0.84 -7.09 14.33
N LEU A 173 -0.74 -7.53 15.58
CA LEU A 173 0.21 -8.56 15.96
C LEU A 173 -0.09 -9.89 15.26
N ALA A 174 -1.36 -10.29 15.17
CA ALA A 174 -1.76 -11.51 14.47
C ALA A 174 -1.36 -11.51 13.00
N LEU A 175 -1.55 -10.39 12.30
CA LEU A 175 -1.16 -10.27 10.89
C LEU A 175 0.36 -10.35 10.69
N ILE A 176 1.13 -9.70 11.58
CA ILE A 176 2.60 -9.78 11.57
C ILE A 176 3.06 -11.22 11.81
N LEU A 177 2.51 -11.91 12.81
CA LEU A 177 2.85 -13.30 13.09
C LEU A 177 2.46 -14.24 11.94
N ALA A 178 1.30 -14.02 11.29
CA ALA A 178 0.89 -14.81 10.13
C ALA A 178 1.89 -14.73 8.96
N CYS A 179 2.64 -13.62 8.85
CA CYS A 179 3.67 -13.44 7.83
C CYS A 179 5.04 -14.08 8.20
N GLU A 180 5.20 -14.64 9.40
CA GLU A 180 6.43 -15.36 9.81
C GLU A 180 6.72 -16.55 8.87
N ARG A 181 5.68 -17.11 8.27
CA ARG A 181 5.77 -18.18 7.27
C ARG A 181 6.74 -17.87 6.12
N TYR A 182 6.97 -16.60 5.80
CA TYR A 182 7.88 -16.19 4.72
C TYR A 182 9.36 -16.15 5.13
N VAL A 183 9.66 -16.28 6.43
CA VAL A 183 11.04 -16.32 6.95
C VAL A 183 11.62 -17.73 6.91
N HIS A 184 10.76 -18.75 6.97
CA HIS A 184 11.16 -20.14 7.09
C HIS A 184 11.07 -20.95 5.78
N GLN A 185 10.78 -20.31 4.64
CA GLN A 185 10.77 -20.99 3.36
C GLN A 185 12.20 -21.19 2.84
N PRO A 186 12.63 -22.43 2.53
CA PRO A 186 13.92 -22.66 1.88
C PRO A 186 13.92 -21.99 0.49
N SER A 187 15.05 -21.34 0.17
CA SER A 187 15.33 -20.67 -1.11
C SER A 187 15.32 -21.62 -2.29
#